data_AF-K0K6E3-F1
#
_entry.id   AF-K0K6E3-F1
#
_cell.length_a   1.000
_cell.length_b   1.000
_cell.length_c   1.000
_cell.angle_alpha   90.00
_cell.angle_beta   90.00
_cell.angle_gamma   90.00
#
_symmetry.space_group_name_H-M   'P 1'
#
loop_
_entity.id
_entity.type
_entity.pdbx_description
1 polymer ?
#
loop_
_entity_poly.entity_id
_entity_poly.type
_entity_poly.pdbx_seq_one_letter_code
_entity_poly.pdbx_strand_id
1 'polypeptide(L)'
;MRSERNAHGAPEGFVGDLLLELAREGRLVLSPEQADRVVAELERTLEVIRVRVRRAELSRRLRQAGGIGPEVDRLAVDAVFAGQIAADTWERALVELPKYVEAFRIASGRA
;
A
#
# COMPACT_ATOMS: atom_id res chain seq x y z
N MET A 1 -33.65 -21.25 -2.66
CA MET A 1 -33.87 -19.80 -2.71
C MET A 1 -32.63 -19.13 -2.14
N ARG A 2 -31.91 -18.40 -3.01
CA ARG A 2 -30.85 -17.41 -2.77
C ARG A 2 -29.89 -17.63 -1.57
N SER A 3 -28.75 -18.24 -1.87
CA SER A 3 -27.50 -17.94 -1.16
C SER A 3 -27.17 -16.47 -1.38
N GLU A 4 -27.42 -15.65 -0.37
CA GLU A 4 -26.86 -14.31 -0.26
C GLU A 4 -25.35 -14.48 0.01
N ARG A 5 -24.59 -14.72 -1.06
CA ARG A 5 -23.17 -14.41 -1.06
C ARG A 5 -23.10 -12.91 -0.90
N ASN A 6 -22.87 -12.47 0.34
CA ASN A 6 -22.48 -11.11 0.65
C ASN A 6 -21.34 -10.75 -0.31
N ALA A 7 -21.68 -9.99 -1.34
CA ALA A 7 -20.76 -9.18 -2.07
C ALA A 7 -20.16 -8.24 -1.02
N HIS A 8 -19.05 -8.67 -0.42
CA HIS A 8 -18.11 -7.74 0.18
C HIS A 8 -17.66 -6.89 -0.99
N GLY A 9 -18.32 -5.75 -1.15
CA GLY A 9 -17.85 -4.69 -2.01
C GLY A 9 -16.43 -4.41 -1.55
N ALA A 10 -15.45 -4.99 -2.25
CA ALA A 10 -14.11 -4.48 -2.18
C ALA A 10 -14.24 -3.05 -2.68
N PRO A 11 -14.06 -2.04 -1.82
CA PRO A 11 -13.99 -0.67 -2.31
C PRO A 11 -12.87 -0.67 -3.35
N GLU A 12 -13.06 -0.02 -4.50
CA GLU A 12 -12.04 0.13 -5.55
C GLU A 12 -10.69 0.49 -4.92
N GLY A 13 -9.83 -0.51 -4.70
CA GLY A 13 -8.82 -0.40 -3.66
C GLY A 13 -8.29 -1.77 -3.24
N PHE A 14 -7.05 -1.76 -2.78
CA PHE A 14 -6.21 -2.90 -2.43
C PHE A 14 -6.92 -4.20 -1.99
N VAL A 15 -6.46 -5.33 -2.52
CA VAL A 15 -7.08 -6.66 -2.45
C VAL A 15 -6.19 -7.69 -1.74
N GLY A 16 -5.39 -7.27 -0.75
CA GLY A 16 -4.33 -8.10 -0.18
C GLY A 16 -4.87 -9.33 0.53
N ASP A 17 -6.01 -9.20 1.20
CA ASP A 17 -6.67 -10.33 1.88
C ASP A 17 -7.18 -11.38 0.87
N LEU A 18 -7.72 -10.93 -0.27
CA LEU A 18 -8.13 -11.82 -1.35
C LEU A 18 -6.94 -12.55 -1.99
N LEU A 19 -5.84 -11.84 -2.26
CA LEU A 19 -4.63 -12.46 -2.81
C LEU A 19 -4.05 -13.52 -1.87
N LEU A 20 -4.03 -13.24 -0.56
CA LEU A 20 -3.61 -14.19 0.46
C LEU A 20 -4.51 -15.43 0.51
N GLU A 21 -5.83 -15.24 0.44
CA GLU A 21 -6.80 -16.34 0.41
C GLU A 21 -6.56 -17.23 -0.82
N LEU A 22 -6.47 -16.64 -2.01
CA LEU A 22 -6.20 -17.37 -3.25
C LEU A 22 -4.87 -18.12 -3.22
N ALA A 23 -3.81 -17.52 -2.67
CA ALA A 23 -2.51 -18.16 -2.54
C ALA A 23 -2.56 -19.37 -1.59
N ARG A 24 -3.21 -19.22 -0.43
CA ARG A 24 -3.35 -20.29 0.57
C ARG A 24 -4.16 -21.47 0.07
N GLU A 25 -5.17 -21.21 -0.75
CA GLU A 25 -6.00 -22.25 -1.37
C GLU A 25 -5.36 -22.88 -2.61
N GLY A 26 -4.15 -22.45 -3.00
CA GLY A 26 -3.49 -22.90 -4.22
C GLY A 26 -4.18 -22.46 -5.51
N ARG A 27 -5.07 -21.47 -5.44
CA ARG A 27 -5.78 -20.88 -6.59
C ARG A 27 -5.00 -19.76 -7.28
N LEU A 28 -3.97 -19.23 -6.61
CA LEU A 28 -2.96 -18.35 -7.19
C LEU A 28 -1.66 -19.13 -7.36
N VAL A 29 -1.21 -19.28 -8.60
CA VAL A 29 0.02 -20.00 -8.95
C VAL A 29 0.87 -19.12 -9.86
N LEU A 30 2.13 -18.93 -9.50
CA LEU A 30 3.11 -18.15 -10.26
C LEU A 30 4.36 -18.98 -10.47
N SER A 31 5.05 -18.76 -11.59
CA SER A 31 6.40 -19.31 -11.75
C SER A 31 7.33 -18.67 -10.70
N PRO A 32 8.30 -19.41 -10.14
CA PRO A 32 9.24 -18.86 -9.17
C PRO A 32 9.95 -17.58 -9.67
N GLU A 33 10.31 -17.53 -10.95
CA GLU A 33 10.99 -16.38 -11.58
C GLU A 33 10.07 -15.18 -11.77
N GLN A 34 8.77 -15.41 -11.95
CA GLN A 34 7.77 -14.33 -11.99
C GLN A 34 7.53 -13.79 -10.59
N ALA A 35 7.35 -14.67 -9.60
CA ALA A 35 7.17 -14.29 -8.21
C ALA A 35 8.36 -13.49 -7.69
N ASP A 36 9.59 -13.92 -7.97
CA ASP A 36 10.81 -13.22 -7.53
C ASP A 36 10.89 -11.80 -8.08
N ARG A 37 10.58 -11.61 -9.37
CA ARG A 37 10.58 -10.28 -9.99
C ARG A 37 9.52 -9.37 -9.37
N VAL A 38 8.30 -9.87 -9.21
CA VAL A 38 7.19 -9.10 -8.66
C VAL A 38 7.43 -8.76 -7.19
N VAL A 39 7.92 -9.71 -6.39
CA VAL A 39 8.27 -9.49 -4.98
C VAL A 39 9.37 -8.44 -4.86
N ALA A 40 10.44 -8.53 -5.64
CA ALA A 40 11.52 -7.55 -5.60
C ALA A 40 11.03 -6.12 -5.96
N GLU A 41 10.12 -6.01 -6.92
CA GLU A 41 9.52 -4.72 -7.31
C GLU A 41 8.60 -4.15 -6.22
N LEU A 42 7.78 -5.01 -5.59
CA LEU A 42 6.92 -4.63 -4.48
C LEU A 42 7.71 -4.20 -3.25
N GLU A 43 8.78 -4.92 -2.90
CA GLU A 43 9.66 -4.56 -1.80
C GLU A 43 10.37 -3.23 -2.04
N ARG A 44 10.86 -3.01 -3.26
CA ARG A 44 11.45 -1.72 -3.65
C ARG A 44 10.42 -0.58 -3.55
N THR A 45 9.19 -0.84 -3.98
CA THR A 45 8.10 0.13 -3.88
C THR A 45 7.78 0.42 -2.41
N LEU A 46 7.72 -0.60 -1.56
CA LEU A 46 7.45 -0.46 -0.14
C LEU A 46 8.51 0.40 0.57
N GLU A 47 9.79 0.23 0.22
CA GLU A 47 10.86 1.08 0.75
C GLU A 47 10.69 2.55 0.35
N VAL A 48 10.34 2.83 -0.90
CA VAL A 48 10.06 4.20 -1.37
C VAL A 48 8.88 4.81 -0.59
N ILE A 49 7.84 4.02 -0.34
CA ILE A 49 6.65 4.46 0.41
C ILE A 49 7.01 4.76 1.87
N ARG A 50 7.75 3.87 2.54
CA ARG A 50 8.22 4.06 3.93
C ARG A 50 9.00 5.36 4.09
N VAL A 51 9.91 5.65 3.17
CA VAL A 51 10.70 6.90 3.18
C VAL A 51 9.79 8.12 3.03
N ARG A 52 8.82 8.07 2.12
CA ARG A 52 7.89 9.19 1.87
C ARG A 52 6.99 9.46 3.08
N VAL A 53 6.40 8.42 3.66
CA VAL A 53 5.55 8.54 4.86
C VAL A 53 6.34 9.14 6.02
N ARG A 54 7.55 8.62 6.29
CA ARG A 54 8.41 9.13 7.36
C ARG A 54 8.80 10.60 7.17
N ARG A 55 9.07 11.02 5.93
CA ARG A 55 9.34 12.43 5.61
C ARG A 55 8.11 13.31 5.85
N ALA A 56 6.93 12.85 5.43
CA ALA A 56 5.68 13.58 5.62
C ALA A 56 5.34 13.75 7.11
N GLU A 57 5.53 12.71 7.91
CA GLU A 57 5.38 12.75 9.38
C GLU A 57 6.35 13.74 10.03
N LEU A 58 7.63 13.71 9.64
CA LEU A 58 8.63 14.64 10.19
C LEU A 58 8.28 16.09 9.86
N SER A 59 7.89 16.38 8.62
CA SER A 59 7.43 17.71 8.22
C SER A 59 6.18 18.16 9.00
N ARG A 60 5.24 17.24 9.28
CA ARG A 60 4.06 17.51 10.10
C ARG A 60 4.46 17.88 11.53
N ARG A 61 5.37 17.13 12.15
CA ARG A 61 5.87 17.39 13.51
C ARG A 61 6.60 18.74 13.61
N LEU A 62 7.43 19.08 12.63
CA LEU A 62 8.16 20.36 12.61
C LEU A 62 7.22 21.56 12.51
N ARG A 63 6.17 21.48 11.67
CA ARG A 63 5.12 22.51 11.60
C ARG A 63 4.38 22.67 12.93
N GLN A 64 4.01 21.56 13.58
CA GLN A 64 3.35 21.57 14.88
C GLN A 64 4.23 22.15 16.00
N ALA A 65 5.56 22.00 15.89
CA ALA A 65 6.52 22.58 16.81
C ALA A 65 6.80 24.08 16.58
N GLY A 66 6.07 24.74 15.67
CA GLY A 66 6.13 26.19 15.46
C GLY A 66 7.18 26.68 14.44
N GLY A 67 7.82 25.78 13.69
CA GLY A 67 8.78 26.15 12.65
C GLY A 67 8.22 25.96 11.24
N ILE A 68 7.74 27.03 10.61
CA ILE A 68 7.75 27.36 9.16
C ILE A 68 6.78 28.54 8.94
N GLY A 69 7.28 29.66 8.41
CA GLY A 69 6.50 30.88 8.14
C GLY A 69 5.55 30.76 6.92
N PRO A 70 4.52 31.63 6.83
CA PRO A 70 3.35 31.50 5.94
C PRO A 70 3.60 31.74 4.44
N GLU A 71 4.85 31.87 3.99
CA GLU A 71 5.16 32.23 2.59
C GLU A 71 5.09 31.04 1.61
N VAL A 72 4.84 29.82 2.12
CA VAL A 72 4.73 28.56 1.33
C VAL A 72 3.27 28.23 0.96
N ASP A 73 2.31 29.08 1.34
CA ASP A 73 0.90 28.68 1.53
C ASP A 73 0.07 28.50 0.25
N ARG A 74 0.54 28.89 -0.95
CA ARG A 74 -0.22 28.67 -2.21
C ARG A 74 0.27 27.50 -3.08
N LEU A 75 1.56 27.19 -3.06
CA LEU A 75 2.10 25.97 -3.70
C LEU A 75 1.91 24.73 -2.82
N ALA A 76 1.71 24.93 -1.51
CA ALA A 76 1.45 23.85 -0.57
C ALA A 76 0.02 23.30 -0.71
N VAL A 77 -1.01 24.09 -1.00
CA VAL A 77 -2.41 23.62 -0.91
C VAL A 77 -2.69 22.47 -1.88
N ASP A 78 -2.30 22.55 -3.15
CA ASP A 78 -2.51 21.45 -4.10
C ASP A 78 -1.64 20.22 -3.79
N ALA A 79 -0.41 20.43 -3.32
CA ALA A 79 0.47 19.35 -2.86
C ALA A 79 0.04 18.75 -1.51
N VAL A 80 -0.69 19.50 -0.69
CA VAL A 80 -1.25 19.11 0.61
C VAL A 80 -2.55 18.35 0.39
N PHE A 81 -3.43 18.77 -0.51
CA PHE A 81 -4.61 18.00 -0.88
C PHE A 81 -4.24 16.71 -1.62
N ALA A 82 -3.32 16.77 -2.60
CA ALA A 82 -2.78 15.56 -3.23
C ALA A 82 -2.00 14.70 -2.23
N GLY A 83 -1.27 15.32 -1.29
CA GLY A 83 -0.51 14.64 -0.25
C GLY A 83 -1.36 14.05 0.88
N GLN A 84 -2.54 14.60 1.16
CA GLN A 84 -3.50 14.08 2.15
C GLN A 84 -4.32 12.93 1.55
N ILE A 85 -4.82 13.08 0.32
CA ILE A 85 -5.49 11.98 -0.40
C ILE A 85 -4.48 10.83 -0.66
N ALA A 86 -3.23 11.17 -0.99
CA ALA A 86 -2.18 10.19 -1.11
C ALA A 86 -1.71 9.67 0.26
N ALA A 87 -1.77 10.42 1.36
CA ALA A 87 -1.35 9.93 2.69
C ALA A 87 -2.17 8.71 3.10
N ASP A 88 -3.50 8.79 2.99
CA ASP A 88 -4.38 7.66 3.27
C ASP A 88 -4.09 6.48 2.32
N THR A 89 -3.69 6.77 1.07
CA THR A 89 -3.28 5.77 0.07
C THR A 89 -1.91 5.15 0.40
N TRP A 90 -0.94 5.92 0.89
CA TRP A 90 0.40 5.47 1.26
C TRP A 90 0.36 4.64 2.54
N GLU A 91 -0.41 5.09 3.53
CA GLU A 91 -0.66 4.34 4.77
C GLU A 91 -1.36 3.01 4.46
N ARG A 92 -2.35 3.02 3.56
CA ARG A 92 -3.00 1.78 3.13
C ARG A 92 -2.06 0.88 2.32
N ALA A 93 -1.21 1.43 1.46
CA ALA A 93 -0.18 0.67 0.75
C ALA A 93 0.85 0.03 1.70
N LEU A 94 1.20 0.69 2.81
CA LEU A 94 2.07 0.12 3.84
C LEU A 94 1.46 -1.13 4.51
N VAL A 95 0.14 -1.21 4.59
CA VAL A 95 -0.59 -2.37 5.12
C VAL A 95 -0.78 -3.46 4.06
N GLU A 96 -1.05 -3.06 2.82
CA GLU A 96 -1.52 -3.96 1.77
C GLU A 96 -0.38 -4.57 0.92
N LEU A 97 0.66 -3.80 0.59
CA LEU A 97 1.78 -4.33 -0.20
C LEU A 97 2.51 -5.49 0.49
N PRO A 98 2.70 -5.51 1.84
CA PRO A 98 3.21 -6.70 2.51
C PRO A 98 2.34 -7.95 2.30
N LYS A 99 1.01 -7.80 2.25
CA LYS A 99 0.10 -8.92 1.97
C LYS A 99 0.30 -9.46 0.55
N TYR A 100 0.61 -8.58 -0.40
CA TYR A 100 0.84 -8.96 -1.80
C TYR A 100 2.16 -9.72 -1.92
N VAL A 101 3.22 -9.22 -1.28
CA VAL A 101 4.53 -9.89 -1.21
C VAL A 101 4.36 -11.31 -0.65
N GLU A 102 3.62 -11.44 0.45
CA GLU A 102 3.37 -12.72 1.09
C GLU A 102 2.55 -13.67 0.20
N ALA A 103 1.46 -13.18 -0.40
CA ALA A 103 0.65 -13.96 -1.33
C ALA A 103 1.48 -14.51 -2.51
N PHE A 104 2.37 -13.68 -3.08
CA PHE A 104 3.21 -14.10 -4.20
C PHE A 104 4.34 -15.07 -3.79
N ARG A 105 4.86 -14.97 -2.56
CA ARG A 105 5.78 -15.98 -2.00
C ARG A 105 5.09 -17.34 -1.87
N ILE A 106 3.90 -17.37 -1.28
CA ILE A 106 3.09 -18.58 -1.13
C ILE A 106 2.76 -19.18 -2.52
N ALA A 107 2.30 -18.36 -3.45
CA ALA A 107 1.93 -18.79 -4.81
C ALA A 107 3.10 -19.36 -5.65
N SER A 108 4.35 -19.10 -5.25
CA SER A 108 5.56 -19.65 -5.86
C SER A 108 6.06 -20.95 -5.21
N GLY A 109 5.41 -21.40 -4.14
CA GLY A 109 5.82 -22.57 -3.36
C GLY A 109 7.04 -22.32 -2.47
N ARG A 110 7.32 -21.05 -2.10
CA ARG A 110 8.46 -20.65 -1.24
C ARG A 110 8.02 -20.12 0.14
N ALA A 111 6.89 -20.60 0.65
CA ALA A 111 6.39 -20.26 1.98
C ALA A 111 7.28 -20.83 3.10
#